data_AF-A0A3S0IUT0-F1
#
_entry.id   AF-A0A3S0IUT0-F1
#
_cell.length_a   1.000
_cell.length_b   1.000
_cell.length_c   1.000
_cell.angle_alpha   90.00
_cell.angle_beta   90.00
_cell.angle_gamma   90.00
#
_symmetry.space_group_name_H-M   'P 1'
#
loop_
_entity.id
_entity.type
_entity.pdbx_description
1 polymer ?
#
loop_
_entity_poly.entity_id
_entity_poly.type
_entity_poly.pdbx_seq_one_letter_code
_entity_poly.pdbx_strand_id
1 'polypeptide(L)'
;MKKLTYLTLFITGLLLGSLLSYFTLQKIIASRGGMGMHGFVDTAHAVLNMPEVMDLLVCSKLAMSNGHKIDNMRLNLTLNEQLKPMDNGEMRALFVLIYVKGYAFGIADAIADKATAFEQYSCNSQYPWLLKESKKNK
;
A
#
# COMPACT_ATOMS: atom_id res chain seq x y z
N MET A 1 -16.34 -37.83 -36.87
CA MET A 1 -16.33 -36.35 -36.79
C MET A 1 -16.24 -35.82 -35.35
N LYS A 2 -17.06 -36.27 -34.38
CA LYS A 2 -17.05 -35.75 -33.00
C LYS A 2 -15.68 -35.73 -32.29
N LYS A 3 -14.86 -36.79 -32.45
CA LYS A 3 -13.51 -36.87 -31.84
C LYS A 3 -12.54 -35.78 -32.36
N LEU A 4 -12.64 -35.42 -33.64
CA LEU A 4 -11.82 -34.36 -34.24
C LEU A 4 -12.21 -32.99 -33.68
N THR A 5 -13.51 -32.77 -33.44
CA THR A 5 -14.07 -31.55 -32.85
C THR A 5 -13.63 -31.35 -31.39
N TYR A 6 -13.60 -32.42 -30.59
CA TYR A 6 -13.10 -32.34 -29.21
C TYR A 6 -11.60 -32.08 -29.15
N LEU A 7 -10.83 -32.70 -30.04
CA LEU A 7 -9.38 -32.46 -30.13
C LEU A 7 -9.07 -31.01 -30.54
N THR A 8 -9.79 -30.47 -31.52
CA THR A 8 -9.63 -29.08 -31.93
C THR A 8 -10.05 -28.10 -30.84
N LEU A 9 -11.18 -28.33 -30.15
CA LEU A 9 -11.57 -27.51 -29.01
C LEU A 9 -10.54 -27.53 -27.88
N PHE A 10 -9.94 -28.69 -27.60
CA PHE A 10 -8.90 -28.83 -26.59
C PHE A 10 -7.63 -28.05 -26.98
N ILE A 11 -7.15 -28.20 -28.21
CA ILE A 11 -5.97 -27.49 -28.71
C ILE A 11 -6.20 -25.97 -28.70
N THR A 12 -7.36 -25.52 -29.18
CA THR A 12 -7.70 -24.09 -29.20
C THR A 12 -7.81 -23.53 -27.79
N GLY A 13 -8.43 -24.26 -26.84
CA GLY A 13 -8.49 -23.85 -25.44
C GLY A 13 -7.11 -23.78 -24.78
N LEU A 14 -6.22 -24.72 -25.09
CA LEU A 14 -4.86 -24.75 -24.55
C LEU A 14 -3.98 -23.63 -25.12
N LEU A 15 -4.16 -23.29 -26.40
CA LEU A 15 -3.53 -22.14 -27.04
C LEU A 15 -4.05 -20.81 -26.46
N LEU A 16 -5.36 -20.66 -26.28
CA LEU A 16 -5.95 -19.47 -25.65
C LEU A 16 -5.48 -19.29 -24.20
N GLY A 17 -5.46 -20.37 -23.41
CA GLY A 17 -4.99 -20.33 -22.03
C GLY A 17 -3.51 -19.98 -21.90
N SER A 18 -2.66 -20.51 -22.78
CA SER A 18 -1.24 -20.18 -22.80
C SER A 18 -0.98 -18.74 -23.26
N LEU A 19 -1.73 -18.24 -24.25
CA LEU A 19 -1.63 -16.85 -24.70
C LEU A 19 -2.05 -15.85 -23.60
N LEU A 20 -3.16 -16.11 -22.91
CA LEU A 20 -3.60 -15.29 -21.78
C LEU A 20 -2.58 -15.29 -20.65
N SER A 21 -2.05 -16.47 -20.31
CA SER A 21 -1.03 -16.60 -19.27
C SER A 21 0.24 -15.83 -19.64
N TYR A 22 0.67 -15.90 -20.89
CA TYR A 22 1.83 -15.16 -21.40
C TYR A 22 1.64 -13.64 -21.29
N PHE A 23 0.51 -13.09 -21.75
CA PHE A 23 0.22 -11.66 -21.64
C PHE A 23 0.12 -11.19 -20.18
N THR A 24 -0.50 -12.02 -19.33
CA THR A 24 -0.63 -11.71 -17.90
C THR A 24 0.73 -11.73 -17.22
N LEU A 25 1.58 -12.72 -17.52
CA LEU A 25 2.93 -12.82 -16.99
C LEU A 25 3.81 -11.67 -17.48
N GLN A 26 3.73 -11.30 -18.76
CA GLN A 26 4.44 -10.14 -19.30
C GLN A 26 4.00 -8.84 -18.64
N LYS A 27 2.69 -8.63 -18.42
CA LYS A 27 2.20 -7.46 -17.67
C LYS A 27 2.71 -7.46 -16.23
N ILE A 28 2.73 -8.61 -15.56
CA ILE A 28 3.26 -8.74 -14.19
C ILE A 28 4.78 -8.49 -14.14
N ILE A 29 5.53 -8.98 -15.13
CA ILE A 29 6.98 -8.78 -15.20
C ILE A 29 7.31 -7.32 -15.53
N ALA A 30 6.59 -6.73 -16.49
CA ALA A 30 6.75 -5.31 -16.84
C ALA A 30 6.31 -4.38 -15.69
N SER A 31 5.27 -4.73 -14.94
CA SER A 31 4.86 -3.98 -13.74
C SER A 31 5.81 -4.14 -12.56
N ARG A 32 6.58 -5.24 -12.50
CA ARG A 32 7.61 -5.44 -11.48
C ARG A 32 8.94 -4.75 -11.79
N GLY A 33 9.20 -4.37 -13.04
CA GLY A 33 10.52 -3.87 -13.47
C GLY A 33 10.58 -2.52 -14.18
N GLY A 34 9.46 -1.92 -14.59
CA GLY A 34 9.53 -0.67 -15.36
C GLY A 34 8.25 0.15 -15.52
N MET A 35 7.06 -0.46 -15.41
CA MET A 35 5.80 0.26 -15.48
C MET A 35 5.53 0.99 -14.16
N GLY A 36 5.36 2.31 -14.18
CA GLY A 36 5.11 3.11 -12.97
C GLY A 36 6.35 3.53 -12.17
N MET A 37 7.54 3.00 -12.46
CA MET A 37 8.78 3.32 -11.72
C MET A 37 9.46 4.62 -12.18
N HIS A 38 9.02 5.22 -13.28
CA HIS A 38 9.57 6.50 -13.75
C HIS A 38 9.29 7.63 -12.74
N GLY A 39 10.37 8.30 -12.31
CA GLY A 39 10.32 9.32 -11.27
C GLY A 39 9.96 8.76 -9.89
N PHE A 40 10.01 7.44 -9.68
CA PHE A 40 9.68 6.82 -8.40
C PHE A 40 10.53 7.37 -7.26
N VAL A 41 11.85 7.42 -7.44
CA VAL A 41 12.79 7.86 -6.38
C VAL A 41 12.51 9.31 -6.01
N ASP A 42 12.36 10.19 -6.99
CA ASP A 42 12.07 11.61 -6.75
C ASP A 42 10.71 11.80 -6.07
N THR A 43 9.71 11.04 -6.51
CA THR A 43 8.36 11.08 -5.95
C THR A 43 8.34 10.53 -4.52
N ALA A 44 9.07 9.43 -4.26
CA ALA A 44 9.21 8.86 -2.92
C ALA A 44 9.92 9.83 -1.99
N HIS A 45 11.00 10.49 -2.44
CA HIS A 45 11.66 11.54 -1.67
C HIS A 45 10.73 12.74 -1.43
N ALA A 46 9.91 13.13 -2.39
CA ALA A 46 8.91 14.18 -2.18
C ALA A 46 7.91 13.80 -1.08
N VAL A 47 7.39 12.56 -1.09
CA VAL A 47 6.48 12.07 -0.04
C VAL A 47 7.15 11.97 1.33
N LEU A 48 8.41 11.51 1.38
CA LEU A 48 9.15 11.47 2.64
C LEU A 48 9.30 12.85 3.29
N ASN A 49 9.21 13.92 2.50
CA ASN A 49 9.24 15.30 2.97
C ASN A 49 7.84 15.89 3.19
N MET A 50 6.75 15.11 3.09
CA MET A 50 5.39 15.51 3.47
C MET A 50 5.12 15.12 4.93
N PRO A 51 5.16 16.07 5.88
CA PRO A 51 4.97 15.77 7.29
C PRO A 51 3.63 15.09 7.54
N GLU A 52 2.57 15.49 6.84
CA GLU A 52 1.22 14.95 7.05
C GLU A 52 1.11 13.46 6.73
N VAL A 53 1.90 12.95 5.77
CA VAL A 53 1.95 11.54 5.42
C VAL A 53 2.84 10.78 6.39
N MET A 54 4.01 11.35 6.68
CA MET A 54 5.01 10.73 7.54
C MET A 54 4.52 10.62 8.99
N ASP A 55 4.02 11.71 9.56
CA ASP A 55 3.54 11.76 10.94
C ASP A 55 2.31 10.85 11.11
N LEU A 56 1.40 10.82 10.14
CA LEU A 56 0.26 9.90 10.15
C LEU A 56 0.72 8.42 10.17
N LEU A 57 1.70 8.06 9.35
CA LEU A 57 2.24 6.70 9.31
C LEU A 57 3.01 6.36 10.59
N VAL A 58 3.84 7.26 11.10
CA VAL A 58 4.56 7.11 12.37
C VAL A 58 3.58 6.95 13.53
N CYS A 59 2.59 7.83 13.64
CA CYS A 59 1.54 7.76 14.65
C CYS A 59 0.72 6.47 14.53
N SER A 60 0.42 6.00 13.31
CA SER A 60 -0.28 4.72 13.13
C SER A 60 0.51 3.55 13.69
N LYS A 61 1.83 3.54 13.50
CA LYS A 61 2.70 2.49 13.99
C LYS A 61 2.92 2.58 15.50
N LEU A 62 3.13 3.78 16.05
CA LEU A 62 3.22 4.01 17.48
C LEU A 62 1.92 3.59 18.21
N ALA A 63 0.75 3.93 17.64
CA ALA A 63 -0.54 3.48 18.16
C ALA A 63 -0.66 1.95 18.17
N MET A 64 -0.25 1.28 17.08
CA MET A 64 -0.22 -0.19 17.03
C MET A 64 0.71 -0.79 18.08
N SER A 65 1.89 -0.20 18.27
CA SER A 65 2.85 -0.62 19.29
C SER A 65 2.32 -0.44 20.72
N ASN A 66 1.46 0.55 20.95
CA ASN A 66 0.75 0.75 22.22
C ASN A 66 -0.51 -0.12 22.37
N GLY A 67 -0.74 -1.07 21.46
CA GLY A 67 -1.87 -2.01 21.54
C GLY A 67 -3.20 -1.44 21.05
N HIS A 68 -3.22 -0.24 20.46
CA HIS A 68 -4.44 0.30 19.87
C HIS A 68 -4.78 -0.38 18.54
N LYS A 69 -6.09 -0.49 18.27
CA LYS A 69 -6.59 -0.91 16.96
C LYS A 69 -6.71 0.31 16.06
N ILE A 70 -6.14 0.23 14.86
CA ILE A 70 -6.19 1.31 13.87
C ILE A 70 -7.42 1.17 12.98
N ASP A 71 -8.07 2.30 12.67
CA ASP A 71 -9.01 2.38 11.55
C ASP A 71 -8.26 2.36 10.22
N ASN A 72 -7.86 1.15 9.82
CA ASN A 72 -7.11 0.91 8.58
C ASN A 72 -7.89 1.36 7.33
N MET A 73 -9.22 1.33 7.37
CA MET A 73 -10.04 1.73 6.21
C MET A 73 -9.91 3.23 6.00
N ARG A 74 -10.14 4.02 7.06
CA ARG A 74 -10.01 5.48 6.99
C ARG A 74 -8.57 5.90 6.71
N LEU A 75 -7.59 5.26 7.37
CA LEU A 75 -6.17 5.51 7.13
C LEU A 75 -5.79 5.33 5.64
N ASN A 76 -6.19 4.21 5.04
CA ASN A 76 -5.89 3.94 3.63
C ASN A 76 -6.60 4.92 2.69
N LEU A 77 -7.84 5.32 3.00
CA LEU A 77 -8.56 6.34 2.21
C LEU A 77 -7.85 7.69 2.26
N THR A 78 -7.46 8.15 3.45
CA THR A 78 -6.74 9.41 3.63
C THR A 78 -5.40 9.40 2.91
N LEU A 79 -4.60 8.33 3.05
CA LEU A 79 -3.32 8.20 2.37
C LEU A 79 -3.48 8.13 0.84
N ASN A 80 -4.50 7.42 0.35
CA ASN A 80 -4.79 7.37 -1.08
C ASN A 80 -5.16 8.73 -1.64
N GLU A 81 -5.95 9.53 -0.91
CA GLU A 81 -6.31 10.88 -1.34
C GLU A 81 -5.10 11.82 -1.37
N GLN A 82 -4.25 11.78 -0.34
CA GLN A 82 -3.02 12.57 -0.27
C GLN A 82 -2.02 12.21 -1.38
N LEU A 83 -1.92 10.93 -1.75
CA LEU A 83 -0.96 10.44 -2.73
C LEU A 83 -1.52 10.38 -4.16
N LYS A 84 -2.82 10.61 -4.35
CA LYS A 84 -3.46 10.60 -5.68
C LYS A 84 -2.77 11.50 -6.72
N PRO A 85 -2.32 12.73 -6.38
CA PRO A 85 -1.60 13.59 -7.34
C PRO A 85 -0.26 13.01 -7.82
N MET A 86 0.28 12.02 -7.10
CA MET A 86 1.55 11.38 -7.41
C MET A 86 1.41 10.15 -8.29
N ASP A 87 0.19 9.70 -8.54
CA ASP A 87 -0.05 8.61 -9.46
C ASP A 87 0.19 9.05 -10.91
N ASN A 88 0.69 8.14 -11.74
CA ASN A 88 0.93 8.36 -13.17
C ASN A 88 0.07 7.46 -14.06
N GLY A 89 -0.96 6.82 -13.49
CA GLY A 89 -1.81 5.86 -14.19
C GLY A 89 -1.26 4.43 -14.19
N GLU A 90 -0.04 4.23 -13.68
CA GLU A 90 0.65 2.94 -13.59
C GLU A 90 0.91 2.55 -12.12
N MET A 91 0.02 2.95 -11.21
CA MET A 91 0.06 2.62 -9.78
C MET A 91 1.31 3.14 -9.05
N ARG A 92 1.97 4.20 -9.54
CA ARG A 92 3.16 4.77 -8.88
C ARG A 92 2.88 5.18 -7.44
N ALA A 93 1.70 5.78 -7.19
CA ALA A 93 1.30 6.18 -5.85
C ALA A 93 1.27 4.99 -4.86
N LEU A 94 0.85 3.81 -5.32
CA LEU A 94 0.83 2.60 -4.49
C LEU A 94 2.25 2.13 -4.14
N PHE A 95 3.15 2.09 -5.12
CA PHE A 95 4.54 1.69 -4.87
C PHE A 95 5.25 2.67 -3.93
N VAL A 96 5.03 3.97 -4.13
CA VAL A 96 5.55 5.02 -3.25
C VAL A 96 5.00 4.86 -1.84
N LEU A 97 3.69 4.62 -1.68
CA LEU A 97 3.07 4.39 -0.38
C LEU A 97 3.71 3.19 0.35
N ILE A 98 3.94 2.08 -0.34
CA ILE A 98 4.58 0.88 0.25
C ILE A 98 5.98 1.23 0.78
N TYR A 99 6.78 1.94 -0.01
CA TYR A 99 8.14 2.34 0.37
C TYR A 99 8.14 3.28 1.58
N VAL A 100 7.36 4.36 1.51
CA VAL A 100 7.25 5.38 2.56
C VAL A 100 6.72 4.78 3.86
N LYS A 101 5.74 3.87 3.78
CA LYS A 101 5.23 3.14 4.93
C LYS A 101 6.32 2.31 5.61
N GLY A 102 7.13 1.59 4.82
CA GLY A 102 8.27 0.83 5.36
C GLY A 102 9.26 1.74 6.09
N TYR A 103 9.57 2.89 5.51
CA TYR A 103 10.47 3.89 6.09
C TYR A 103 9.91 4.48 7.40
N ALA A 104 8.67 4.98 7.38
CA ALA A 104 8.00 5.54 8.57
C ALA A 104 7.88 4.51 9.70
N PHE A 105 7.57 3.26 9.37
CA PHE A 105 7.47 2.20 10.36
C PHE A 105 8.83 1.85 10.94
N GLY A 106 9.90 1.87 10.13
CA GLY A 106 11.27 1.73 10.61
C GLY A 106 11.67 2.83 11.60
N ILE A 107 11.29 4.08 11.34
CA ILE A 107 11.49 5.20 12.29
C ILE A 107 10.79 4.89 13.62
N ALA A 108 9.49 4.55 13.58
CA ALA A 108 8.72 4.28 14.78
C ALA A 108 9.23 3.04 15.55
N ASP A 109 9.71 2.01 14.85
CA ASP A 109 10.28 0.81 15.47
C ASP A 109 11.61 1.09 16.18
N ALA A 110 12.44 2.00 15.62
CA ALA A 110 13.72 2.40 16.20
C ALA A 110 13.58 3.23 17.49
N ILE A 111 12.39 3.79 17.76
CA ILE A 111 12.12 4.51 19.01
C ILE A 111 12.06 3.51 20.18
N ALA A 112 12.88 3.72 21.20
CA ALA A 112 12.93 2.85 22.37
C ALA A 112 11.63 2.89 23.18
N ASP A 113 11.20 4.10 23.59
CA ASP A 113 9.96 4.31 24.34
C ASP A 113 8.83 4.79 23.43
N LYS A 114 8.11 3.83 22.88
CA LYS A 114 7.01 4.07 21.92
C LYS A 114 5.78 4.68 22.58
N ALA A 115 5.56 4.41 23.87
CA ALA A 115 4.44 4.97 24.61
C ALA A 115 4.65 6.48 24.82
N THR A 116 5.84 6.86 25.29
CA THR A 116 6.20 8.28 25.45
C THR A 116 6.22 8.99 24.10
N ALA A 117 6.76 8.37 23.05
CA ALA A 117 6.77 8.98 21.73
C ALA A 117 5.36 9.19 21.16
N PHE A 118 4.43 8.27 21.37
CA PHE A 118 3.04 8.45 20.93
C PHE A 118 2.39 9.70 21.54
N GLU A 119 2.68 9.99 22.80
CA GLU A 119 2.23 11.22 23.49
C GLU A 119 3.01 12.46 23.01
N GLN A 120 4.33 12.37 22.85
CA GLN A 120 5.18 13.49 22.39
C GLN A 120 4.81 13.95 20.97
N TYR A 121 4.54 13.00 20.07
CA TYR A 121 4.02 13.28 18.73
C TYR A 121 2.56 13.75 18.76
N SER A 122 1.92 13.77 19.93
CA SER A 122 0.54 14.22 20.10
C SER A 122 -0.43 13.48 19.17
N CYS A 123 -0.16 12.18 18.93
CA CYS A 123 -0.85 11.41 17.90
C CYS A 123 -2.37 11.37 18.10
N ASN A 124 -2.83 11.31 19.36
CA ASN A 124 -4.25 11.33 19.69
C ASN A 124 -4.93 12.67 19.39
N SER A 125 -4.25 13.80 19.58
CA SER A 125 -4.84 15.10 19.30
C SER A 125 -4.74 15.48 17.82
N GLN A 126 -3.66 15.08 17.15
CA GLN A 126 -3.48 15.31 15.71
C GLN A 126 -4.38 14.41 14.84
N TYR A 127 -4.51 13.14 15.23
CA TYR A 127 -5.27 12.15 14.47
C TYR A 127 -6.28 11.40 15.36
N PRO A 128 -7.28 12.08 15.93
CA PRO A 128 -8.23 11.48 16.88
C PRO A 128 -9.05 10.33 16.25
N TRP A 129 -9.20 10.35 14.93
CA TRP A 129 -9.91 9.32 14.17
C TRP A 129 -9.09 8.06 13.89
N LEU A 130 -7.77 8.09 14.13
CA LEU A 130 -6.85 7.02 13.78
C LEU A 130 -7.15 5.73 14.55
N LEU A 131 -7.60 5.88 15.80
CA LEU A 131 -7.93 4.76 16.65
C LEU A 131 -9.37 4.31 16.36
N LYS A 132 -9.54 3.01 16.14
CA LYS A 132 -10.86 2.41 16.00
C LYS A 132 -11.52 2.44 17.38
N GLU A 133 -12.68 3.09 17.49
CA GLU A 133 -13.48 3.07 18.72
C GLU A 133 -13.67 1.62 19.17
N SER A 134 -13.16 1.29 20.36
CA SER A 134 -13.43 0.00 20.97
C SER A 134 -14.90 0.00 21.35
N LYS A 135 -15.73 -0.76 20.62
CA LYS A 135 -17.06 -1.14 21.10
C LYS A 135 -16.87 -1.79 22.47
N LYS A 136 -17.05 -1.03 23.56
CA LYS A 136 -17.30 -1.60 24.88
C LYS A 136 -18.63 -2.33 24.72
N ASN A 137 -18.56 -3.65 24.54
CA ASN A 137 -19.72 -4.50 24.78
C ASN A 137 -20.11 -4.26 26.24
N LYS A 138 -21.22 -3.53 26.43
CA LYS A 138 -21.99 -3.57 27.67
C LYS A 138 -22.58 -4.96 27.82
#